data_AF-A0A251XU29-F1
#
_entry.id   AF-A0A251XU29-F1
#
_cell.length_a   1.000
_cell.length_b   1.000
_cell.length_c   1.000
_cell.angle_alpha   90.00
_cell.angle_beta   90.00
_cell.angle_gamma   90.00
#
_symmetry.space_group_name_H-M   'P 1'
#
loop_
_entity.id
_entity.type
_entity.pdbx_description
1 polymer ?
#
loop_
_entity_poly.entity_id
_entity_poly.type
_entity_poly.pdbx_seq_one_letter_code
_entity_poly.pdbx_strand_id
1 'polypeptide(L)' 'MTRLAKEHDATPAQIVLAWHLAQGRIVIPKSVTPERIVANFQSIEVDLSTEELAEIDTLETGTRLGADPATADFTQFPS' A
#
# COMPACT_ATOMS: atom_id res chain seq x y z
N MET A 1 -10.61 6.19 0.10
CA MET A 1 -9.42 5.96 0.95
C MET A 1 -9.39 6.77 2.25
N THR A 2 -9.52 8.11 2.23
CA THR A 2 -9.43 8.95 3.46
C THR A 2 -10.50 8.64 4.51
N ARG A 3 -11.70 8.17 4.11
CA ARG A 3 -12.75 7.75 5.04
C ARG A 3 -12.34 6.51 5.83
N LEU A 4 -11.99 5.42 5.15
CA LEU A 4 -11.51 4.17 5.76
C LEU A 4 -10.29 4.41 6.66
N ALA A 5 -9.36 5.24 6.23
CA ALA A 5 -8.22 5.65 7.04
C ALA A 5 -8.64 6.23 8.41
N LYS A 6 -9.68 7.08 8.45
CA LYS A 6 -10.20 7.63 9.71
C LYS A 6 -10.94 6.60 10.55
N GLU A 7 -11.70 5.69 9.92
CA GLU A 7 -12.47 4.66 10.62
C GLU A 7 -11.56 3.64 11.33
N HIS A 8 -10.38 3.39 10.76
CA HIS A 8 -9.38 2.45 11.29
C HIS A 8 -8.24 3.11 12.09
N ASP A 9 -8.33 4.41 12.37
CA ASP A 9 -7.24 5.21 12.97
C ASP A 9 -5.87 4.99 12.28
N ALA A 10 -5.93 4.86 10.95
CA ALA A 10 -4.82 4.50 10.09
C ALA A 10 -4.54 5.59 9.06
N THR A 11 -3.37 5.51 8.43
CA THR A 11 -3.04 6.34 7.28
C THR A 11 -3.59 5.72 5.99
N PRO A 12 -3.88 6.51 4.95
CA PRO A 12 -4.27 5.96 3.65
C PRO A 12 -3.25 4.95 3.07
N ALA A 13 -1.96 5.14 3.37
CA ALA A 13 -0.91 4.19 2.97
C ALA A 13 -1.06 2.83 3.67
N GLN A 14 -1.37 2.82 4.97
CA GLN A 14 -1.62 1.59 5.71
C GLN A 14 -2.85 0.85 5.20
N ILE A 15 -3.93 1.55 4.82
CA ILE A 15 -5.12 0.93 4.23
C ILE A 15 -4.77 0.21 2.91
N VAL A 16 -3.98 0.83 2.04
CA VAL A 16 -3.55 0.21 0.76
C VAL A 16 -2.67 -1.01 1.00
N LEU A 17 -1.75 -0.95 1.96
CA LEU A 17 -0.91 -2.09 2.32
C LEU A 17 -1.75 -3.25 2.89
N ALA A 18 -2.67 -2.96 3.82
CA ALA A 18 -3.56 -3.93 4.42
C ALA A 18 -4.45 -4.62 3.38
N TRP A 19 -5.01 -3.86 2.44
CA TRP A 19 -5.78 -4.40 1.32
C TRP A 19 -4.97 -5.40 0.48
N HIS A 20 -3.74 -5.06 0.11
CA HIS A 20 -2.88 -5.98 -0.62
C HIS A 20 -2.53 -7.25 0.19
N LEU A 21 -2.27 -7.11 1.50
CA LEU A 21 -1.98 -8.24 2.39
C LEU A 21 -3.19 -9.18 2.51
N ALA A 22 -4.40 -8.63 2.64
CA ALA A 22 -5.65 -9.40 2.70
C ALA A 22 -5.91 -10.22 1.43
N GLN A 23 -5.43 -9.76 0.27
CA GLN A 23 -5.48 -10.50 -1.00
C GLN A 23 -4.36 -11.54 -1.16
N GLY A 24 -3.55 -11.79 -0.12
CA GLY A 24 -2.43 -12.73 -0.16
C GLY A 24 -1.26 -12.26 -1.04
N ARG A 25 -1.16 -10.97 -1.34
CA ARG A 25 -0.08 -10.40 -2.16
C ARG A 25 1.12 -10.05 -1.28
N ILE A 26 2.32 -10.31 -1.80
CA ILE A 26 3.57 -9.84 -1.18
C ILE A 26 3.75 -8.37 -1.55
N VAL A 27 3.85 -7.50 -0.55
CA VAL A 27 4.07 -6.06 -0.74
C VAL A 27 5.45 -5.68 -0.23
N ILE A 28 6.21 -4.91 -1.02
CA ILE A 28 7.56 -4.45 -0.68
C ILE A 28 7.56 -2.91 -0.71
N PRO A 29 7.06 -2.23 0.34
CA PRO A 29 6.98 -0.78 0.34
C PRO A 29 8.38 -0.16 0.54
N LYS A 30 8.86 0.59 -0.45
CA LYS A 30 10.13 1.32 -0.36
C LYS A 30 10.02 2.45 0.65
N SER A 31 10.92 2.48 1.63
CA SER A 31 11.12 3.61 2.54
C SER A 31 12.57 3.70 3.01
N VAL A 32 13.05 4.91 3.26
CA VAL A 32 14.37 5.19 3.87
C VAL A 32 14.26 5.96 5.19
N THR A 33 13.05 6.40 5.56
CA THR A 33 12.82 7.09 6.83
C THR A 33 12.26 6.11 7.88
N PRO A 34 12.83 6.07 9.11
CA PRO A 34 12.41 5.13 10.15
C PRO A 34 10.92 5.18 10.47
N GLU A 35 10.33 6.37 10.55
CA GLU A 35 8.92 6.56 10.92
C GLU A 35 7.99 5.91 9.89
N ARG A 36 8.35 5.98 8.60
CA ARG A 36 7.59 5.35 7.52
C ARG A 36 7.78 3.84 7.48
N ILE A 37 8.96 3.33 7.85
CA ILE A 37 9.19 1.88 7.96
C ILE A 37 8.28 1.30 9.05
N VAL A 38 8.23 1.95 10.22
CA VAL A 38 7.35 1.55 11.33
C VAL A 38 5.88 1.65 10.90
N ALA A 39 5.45 2.77 10.32
CA ALA A 39 4.08 2.94 9.88
C ALA A 39 3.65 1.90 8.82
N ASN A 40 4.53 1.58 7.86
CA ASN A 40 4.28 0.53 6.88
C ASN A 40 4.12 -0.84 7.55
N PHE A 41 4.96 -1.17 8.54
CA PHE A 41 4.87 -2.44 9.27
C PHE A 41 3.55 -2.56 10.06
N GLN A 42 3.11 -1.47 10.69
CA GLN A 42 1.84 -1.40 11.43
C GLN A 42 0.59 -1.65 10.57
N SER A 43 0.71 -1.61 9.23
CA SER A 43 -0.42 -1.97 8.35
C SER A 43 -0.91 -3.41 8.55
N ILE A 44 -0.10 -4.30 9.12
CA ILE A 44 -0.50 -5.67 9.46
C ILE A 44 -1.58 -5.74 10.54
N GLU A 45 -1.73 -4.67 11.34
CA GLU A 45 -2.72 -4.59 12.42
C GLU A 45 -4.08 -4.07 11.94
N VAL A 46 -4.17 -3.60 10.69
CA VAL A 46 -5.41 -3.12 10.10
C VAL A 46 -6.20 -4.31 9.54
N ASP A 47 -7.36 -4.58 10.14
CA ASP A 47 -8.28 -5.63 9.71
C ASP A 47 -9.44 -5.02 8.91
N LEU A 48 -9.44 -5.24 7.60
CA LEU A 48 -10.48 -4.75 6.70
C LEU A 48 -11.58 -5.79 6.54
N SER A 49 -12.82 -5.37 6.73
CA SER A 49 -14.00 -6.20 6.48
C SER A 49 -14.14 -6.59 5.00
N THR A 50 -14.94 -7.61 4.72
CA THR A 50 -15.17 -8.08 3.35
C THR A 50 -15.82 -6.98 2.49
N GLU A 51 -16.69 -6.18 3.10
CA GLU A 51 -17.36 -5.04 2.47
C GLU A 51 -16.38 -3.93 2.11
N GLU A 52 -15.43 -3.63 3.00
CA GLU A 52 -14.40 -2.61 2.76
C GLU A 52 -13.39 -3.07 1.69
N LEU A 53 -13.01 -4.34 1.70
CA LEU A 53 -12.18 -4.92 0.65
C LEU A 53 -12.87 -4.81 -0.72
N ALA A 54 -14.16 -5.15 -0.79
CA ALA A 54 -14.95 -5.02 -2.01
C ALA A 54 -15.07 -3.56 -2.47
N GLU A 55 -15.23 -2.61 -1.54
CA GLU A 55 -15.23 -1.17 -1.86
C GLU A 55 -13.89 -0.75 -2.46
N ILE A 56 -12.76 -1.14 -1.85
CA ILE A 56 -11.43 -0.81 -2.36
C ILE A 56 -11.19 -1.44 -3.73
N ASP A 57 -11.64 -2.67 -3.98
CA ASP A 57 -11.54 -3.33 -5.28
C ASP A 57 -12.22 -2.52 -6.40
N THR A 58 -13.30 -1.79 -6.10
CA THR A 58 -13.96 -0.91 -7.09
C THR A 58 -13.15 0.37 -7.41
N LEU A 59 -12.19 0.73 -6.56
CA LEU A 59 -11.32 1.89 -6.76
C LEU A 59 -10.08 1.56 -7.60
N GLU A 60 -9.78 0.28 -7.81
CA GLU A 60 -8.67 -0.15 -8.65
C GLU A 60 -8.95 0.24 -10.11
N THR A 61 -8.24 1.26 -10.59
CA THR A 61 -8.41 1.79 -11.95
C THR A 61 -7.60 1.03 -13.00
N GLY A 62 -6.80 0.03 -12.60
CA GLY A 62 -5.84 -0.65 -13.47
C GLY A 62 -4.64 0.22 -13.86
N THR A 63 -4.52 1.42 -13.27
CA THR A 63 -3.46 2.38 -13.57
C THR A 63 -2.25 2.10 -12.68
N ARG A 64 -1.15 1.61 -13.25
CA ARG A 64 0.12 1.49 -12.53
C ARG A 64 0.69 2.87 -12.23
N LEU A 65 0.99 3.14 -10.95
CA LEU A 65 1.75 4.32 -10.53
C LEU A 65 3.27 4.18 -10.72
N GLY A 66 3.77 2.96 -10.97
CA GLY A 66 5.20 2.69 -11.18
C GLY A 66 5.52 2.36 -12.64
N ALA A 67 6.75 2.67 -13.06
CA ALA A 67 7.29 2.18 -14.32
C ALA A 67 7.19 0.64 -14.39
N ASP A 68 6.97 0.09 -15.57
CA ASP A 68 6.91 -1.36 -15.76
C ASP A 68 8.22 -1.98 -15.24
N PRO A 69 8.19 -2.94 -14.31
CA PRO A 69 9.41 -3.57 -13.79
C PRO A 69 10.25 -4.24 -14.87
N ALA A 70 9.70 -4.57 -16.04
CA ALA A 70 10.44 -5.09 -17.19
C ALA A 70 11.16 -4.00 -18.01
N THR A 71 10.79 -2.72 -17.86
CA THR A 71 11.40 -1.58 -18.60
C THR A 71 11.93 -0.48 -17.70
N ALA A 72 11.88 -0.64 -16.38
CA ALA A 72 12.36 0.34 -15.43
C ALA A 72 13.90 0.33 -15.40
N ASP A 73 14.50 1.38 -15.96
CA ASP A 73 15.94 1.61 -15.92
C ASP A 73 16.32 2.13 -14.52
N PHE A 74 16.90 1.27 -13.67
CA PHE A 74 17.33 1.62 -12.31
C PHE A 74 18.74 2.24 -12.28
N THR A 75 19.11 3.06 -13.27
CA THR A 75 20.38 3.78 -13.31
C THR A 75 20.27 5.11 -12.56
N GLN A 76 20.13 5.07 -11.24
CA GLN A 76 20.41 6.23 -10.37
C GLN A 76 21.11 5.79 -9.08
N PHE A 77 22.36 5.35 -9.24
CA PHE A 77 23.38 5.47 -8.19
C PHE A 77 24.48 6.36 -8.78
N PRO A 78 24.51 7.67 -8.49
CA PRO A 78 25.70 8.47 -8.80
C PRO A 78 26.85 7.97 -7.90
N SER A 79 28.00 7.73 -8.53
CA SER A 79 29.27 7.32 -7.91
C SER A 79 29.74 8.26 -6.80
#